data_AF-D6ZEB0-F1
#
_entry.id   AF-D6ZEB0-F1
#
_cell.length_a   1.000
_cell.length_b   1.000
_cell.length_c   1.000
_cell.angle_alpha   90.00
_cell.angle_beta   90.00
_cell.angle_gamma   90.00
#
_symmetry.space_group_name_H-M   'P 1'
#
loop_
_entity.id
_entity.type
_entity.pdbx_description
1 polymer ?
#
loop_
_entity_poly.entity_id
_entity_poly.type
_entity_poly.pdbx_seq_one_letter_code
_entity_poly.pdbx_strand_id
1 'polypeptide(L)'
;MAYLAQVNSMLNVKFKILATLMLISMSGSGCSHAENNIKAKESVEASAAQESEQASKLVREFASSMVESPSNLNVDAMSQAGSLLGKADKARGRRTIDTLSVRYEIASFLFEHSIRPQHGELDKYITAEQSLPPPEKIKGKLDQEHYENALSVFLIHQGDSQQVLNAFKGLEENYRRENP
;
A
#
# COMPACT_ATOMS: atom_id res chain seq x y z
N MET A 1 34.69 -24.65 41.59
CA MET A 1 33.49 -24.11 42.28
C MET A 1 32.65 -23.45 41.20
N ALA A 2 31.61 -24.10 40.66
CA ALA A 2 30.26 -24.22 41.25
C ALA A 2 29.62 -22.83 41.46
N TYR A 3 28.41 -22.51 41.04
CA TYR A 3 27.22 -23.25 40.59
C TYR A 3 26.18 -22.19 40.15
N LEU A 4 25.34 -22.50 39.14
CA LEU A 4 23.86 -22.28 39.03
C LEU A 4 23.25 -20.90 39.41
N ALA A 5 22.17 -20.36 38.83
CA ALA A 5 21.07 -20.76 37.94
C ALA A 5 20.34 -19.43 37.56
N GLN A 6 19.89 -19.15 36.34
CA GLN A 6 18.76 -19.74 35.61
C GLN A 6 17.38 -19.49 36.26
N VAL A 7 16.59 -18.57 35.66
CA VAL A 7 15.13 -18.66 35.40
C VAL A 7 14.86 -17.72 34.19
N ASN A 8 14.65 -18.22 32.96
CA ASN A 8 13.36 -18.55 32.30
C ASN A 8 12.39 -17.35 32.22
N SER A 9 11.76 -16.99 31.09
CA SER A 9 11.14 -17.79 30.03
C SER A 9 11.16 -17.03 28.68
N MET A 10 11.65 -17.60 27.57
CA MET A 10 10.91 -18.47 26.62
C MET A 10 9.77 -17.78 25.87
N LEU A 11 9.93 -17.61 24.54
CA LEU A 11 9.15 -18.24 23.46
C LEU A 11 9.69 -17.72 22.10
N ASN A 12 10.50 -18.49 21.36
CA ASN A 12 10.10 -19.31 20.19
C ASN A 12 9.21 -18.51 19.21
N VAL A 13 9.54 -18.36 17.94
CA VAL A 13 9.49 -19.44 16.95
C VAL A 13 10.48 -19.22 15.80
N LYS A 14 11.21 -20.28 15.49
CA LYS A 14 12.06 -20.48 14.31
C LYS A 14 11.19 -20.63 13.04
N PHE A 15 11.47 -19.89 11.97
CA PHE A 15 10.99 -20.26 10.63
C PHE A 15 12.09 -20.98 9.86
N LYS A 16 12.03 -22.32 9.91
CA LYS A 16 12.59 -23.21 8.89
C LYS A 16 11.43 -23.64 8.00
N ILE A 17 11.42 -23.25 6.73
CA ILE A 17 10.55 -23.88 5.73
C ILE A 17 11.44 -24.79 4.90
N LEU A 18 11.45 -26.07 5.29
CA LEU A 18 11.88 -27.17 4.47
C LEU A 18 10.81 -28.25 4.65
N ALA A 19 9.97 -28.45 3.64
CA ALA A 19 9.06 -29.58 3.58
C ALA A 19 8.83 -29.97 2.12
N THR A 20 9.73 -30.83 1.65
CA THR A 20 9.46 -31.77 0.56
C THR A 20 8.46 -32.81 1.10
N LEU A 21 7.33 -33.04 0.41
CA LEU A 21 6.68 -34.34 0.48
C LEU A 21 6.02 -34.69 -0.85
N MET A 22 6.41 -35.85 -1.36
CA MET A 22 5.97 -36.47 -2.60
C MET A 22 4.51 -36.92 -2.57
N LEU A 23 3.93 -36.93 -3.78
CA LEU A 23 2.88 -37.81 -4.30
C LEU A 23 2.49 -39.03 -3.44
N ILE A 24 1.18 -39.12 -3.13
CA ILE A 24 0.44 -40.39 -3.08
C ILE A 24 -0.83 -40.22 -3.90
N SER A 25 -1.05 -41.19 -4.78
CA SER A 25 -2.15 -41.34 -5.72
C SER A 25 -3.36 -42.05 -5.10
N MET A 26 -4.51 -41.88 -5.79
CA MET A 26 -5.66 -42.78 -5.91
C MET A 26 -6.86 -42.64 -4.94
N SER A 27 -7.99 -42.34 -5.59
CA SER A 27 -9.34 -42.89 -5.36
C SER A 27 -10.12 -42.43 -4.13
N GLY A 28 -11.02 -41.46 -4.34
CA GLY A 28 -12.09 -41.14 -3.39
C GLY A 28 -13.01 -40.04 -3.90
N SER A 29 -14.22 -40.43 -4.28
CA SER A 29 -15.27 -39.62 -4.91
C SER A 29 -15.63 -38.33 -4.14
N GLY A 30 -15.75 -37.22 -4.87
CA GLY A 30 -16.76 -36.18 -4.57
C GLY A 30 -16.43 -35.00 -3.65
N CYS A 31 -15.22 -34.82 -3.11
CA CYS A 31 -14.90 -33.69 -2.21
C CYS A 31 -13.60 -32.92 -2.53
N SER A 32 -12.95 -33.12 -3.69
CA SER A 32 -11.67 -32.46 -4.02
C SER A 32 -11.78 -31.04 -4.59
N HIS A 33 -12.98 -30.60 -4.99
CA HIS A 33 -13.16 -29.28 -5.61
C HIS A 33 -13.17 -28.13 -4.61
N ALA A 34 -13.59 -28.36 -3.36
CA ALA A 34 -13.61 -27.30 -2.34
C ALA A 34 -12.20 -27.01 -1.80
N GLU A 35 -11.42 -28.03 -1.44
CA GLU A 35 -10.06 -27.85 -0.92
C GLU A 35 -9.08 -27.26 -1.95
N ASN A 36 -9.19 -27.65 -3.23
CA ASN A 36 -8.37 -27.07 -4.29
C ASN A 36 -8.73 -25.60 -4.58
N ASN A 37 -10.01 -25.22 -4.48
CA ASN A 37 -10.42 -23.83 -4.65
C ASN A 37 -9.98 -22.94 -3.48
N ILE A 38 -9.95 -23.47 -2.25
CA ILE A 38 -9.49 -22.72 -1.07
C ILE A 38 -7.98 -22.43 -1.18
N LYS A 39 -7.15 -23.44 -1.49
CA LYS A 39 -5.70 -23.26 -1.67
C LYS A 39 -5.34 -22.34 -2.83
N ALA A 40 -6.07 -22.41 -3.94
CA ALA A 40 -5.87 -21.51 -5.07
C ALA A 40 -6.21 -20.05 -4.71
N LYS A 41 -7.31 -19.83 -3.99
CA LYS A 41 -7.73 -18.49 -3.54
C LYS A 41 -6.76 -17.89 -2.52
N GLU A 42 -6.25 -18.68 -1.59
CA GLU A 42 -5.22 -18.26 -0.63
C GLU A 42 -3.92 -17.84 -1.33
N SER A 43 -3.50 -18.59 -2.35
CA SER A 43 -2.33 -18.25 -3.16
C SER A 43 -2.51 -16.93 -3.94
N VAL A 44 -3.69 -16.70 -4.52
CA VAL A 44 -4.02 -15.46 -5.23
C VAL A 44 -4.04 -14.26 -4.28
N GLU A 45 -4.64 -14.40 -3.09
CA GLU A 45 -4.66 -13.31 -2.10
C GLU A 45 -3.25 -13.00 -1.57
N ALA A 46 -2.41 -14.01 -1.33
CA ALA A 46 -1.03 -13.81 -0.92
C ALA A 46 -0.20 -13.06 -1.97
N SER A 47 -0.37 -13.42 -3.25
CA SER A 47 0.28 -12.71 -4.37
C SER A 47 -0.20 -11.27 -4.47
N ALA A 48 -1.51 -11.03 -4.38
CA ALA A 48 -2.08 -9.69 -4.42
C ALA A 48 -1.61 -8.84 -3.22
N ALA A 49 -1.45 -9.44 -2.04
CA ALA A 49 -0.91 -8.76 -0.87
C ALA A 49 0.54 -8.32 -1.07
N GLN A 50 1.37 -9.20 -1.64
CA GLN A 50 2.76 -8.88 -1.97
C GLN A 50 2.87 -7.76 -3.02
N GLU A 51 2.04 -7.80 -4.07
CA GLU A 51 2.00 -6.73 -5.08
C GLU A 51 1.55 -5.39 -4.48
N SER A 52 0.55 -5.38 -3.59
CA SER A 52 0.13 -4.16 -2.89
C SER A 52 1.23 -3.61 -1.96
N GLU A 53 1.97 -4.48 -1.27
CA GLU A 53 3.10 -4.05 -0.42
C GLU A 53 4.22 -3.43 -1.26
N GLN A 54 4.55 -4.03 -2.41
CA GLN A 54 5.54 -3.47 -3.33
C GLN A 54 5.08 -2.13 -3.92
N ALA A 55 3.80 -1.99 -4.25
CA ALA A 55 3.24 -0.72 -4.70
C ALA A 55 3.36 0.38 -3.62
N SER A 56 3.03 0.07 -2.36
CA SER A 56 3.20 1.01 -1.23
C SER A 56 4.66 1.45 -1.07
N LYS A 57 5.63 0.54 -1.23
CA LYS A 57 7.07 0.92 -1.23
C LYS A 57 7.40 1.92 -2.34
N LEU A 58 6.90 1.71 -3.55
CA LEU A 58 7.10 2.64 -4.68
C LEU A 58 6.40 3.99 -4.47
N VAL A 59 5.20 4.00 -3.87
CA VAL A 59 4.52 5.24 -3.45
C VAL A 59 5.37 6.02 -2.45
N ARG A 60 6.03 5.33 -1.51
CA ARG A 60 6.97 5.94 -0.56
C ARG A 60 8.26 6.41 -1.23
N GLU A 61 8.78 5.71 -2.23
CA GLU A 61 9.94 6.18 -3.01
C GLU A 61 9.62 7.49 -3.75
N PHE A 62 8.43 7.59 -4.35
CA PHE A 62 7.95 8.85 -4.91
C PHE A 62 7.85 9.95 -3.84
N ALA A 63 7.23 9.66 -2.70
CA ALA A 63 7.14 10.62 -1.60
C ALA A 63 8.51 11.08 -1.08
N SER A 64 9.49 10.17 -1.00
CA SER A 64 10.89 10.48 -0.65
C SER A 64 11.50 11.46 -1.64
N SER A 65 11.28 11.25 -2.95
CA SER A 65 11.79 12.17 -3.98
C SER A 65 11.22 13.58 -3.86
N MET A 66 10.00 13.76 -3.32
CA MET A 66 9.44 15.09 -3.03
C MET A 66 10.19 15.81 -1.91
N VAL A 67 10.79 15.08 -0.97
CA VAL A 67 11.61 15.65 0.11
C VAL A 67 13.05 15.88 -0.36
N GLU A 68 13.64 14.89 -1.01
CA GLU A 68 15.07 14.86 -1.33
C GLU A 68 15.41 15.61 -2.63
N SER A 69 14.48 15.66 -3.58
CA SER A 69 14.68 16.22 -4.92
C SER A 69 13.39 16.81 -5.48
N PRO A 70 12.79 17.85 -4.86
CA PRO A 70 11.48 18.38 -5.23
C PRO A 70 11.35 18.88 -6.68
N SER A 71 12.47 19.11 -7.38
CA SER A 71 12.51 19.48 -8.81
C SER A 71 12.72 18.31 -9.77
N ASN A 72 12.96 17.10 -9.26
CA ASN A 72 13.19 15.88 -10.05
C ASN A 72 12.59 14.67 -9.34
N LEU A 73 11.27 14.52 -9.46
CA LEU A 73 10.50 13.50 -8.77
C LEU A 73 10.65 12.13 -9.46
N ASN A 74 10.57 11.06 -8.68
CA ASN A 74 10.58 9.69 -9.20
C ASN A 74 9.20 9.28 -9.74
N VAL A 75 8.78 9.92 -10.84
CA VAL A 75 7.48 9.69 -11.52
C VAL A 75 7.30 8.23 -11.96
N ASP A 76 8.40 7.55 -12.29
CA ASP A 76 8.39 6.14 -12.71
C ASP A 76 7.96 5.20 -11.58
N ALA A 77 8.26 5.52 -10.31
CA ALA A 77 7.82 4.72 -9.18
C ALA A 77 6.29 4.69 -9.07
N MET A 78 5.62 5.83 -9.25
CA MET A 78 4.15 5.91 -9.26
C MET A 78 3.53 5.14 -10.44
N SER A 79 4.18 5.20 -11.60
CA SER A 79 3.78 4.41 -12.77
C SER A 79 3.86 2.90 -12.49
N GLN A 80 4.94 2.43 -11.87
CA GLN A 80 5.09 1.02 -11.48
C GLN A 80 4.13 0.60 -10.37
N ALA A 81 3.89 1.48 -9.39
CA ALA A 81 2.89 1.27 -8.35
C ALA A 81 1.49 1.06 -8.96
N GLY A 82 1.12 1.87 -9.96
CA GLY A 82 -0.13 1.71 -10.71
C GLY A 82 -0.28 0.32 -11.32
N SER A 83 0.75 -0.20 -11.99
CA SER A 83 0.73 -1.56 -12.54
C SER A 83 0.55 -2.63 -11.47
N LEU A 84 1.27 -2.53 -10.35
CA LEU A 84 1.19 -3.52 -9.27
C LEU A 84 -0.18 -3.49 -8.57
N LEU A 85 -0.71 -2.30 -8.29
CA LEU A 85 -2.06 -2.14 -7.74
C LEU A 85 -3.11 -2.70 -8.71
N GLY A 86 -2.97 -2.45 -10.01
CA GLY A 86 -3.89 -2.98 -11.02
C GLY A 86 -3.91 -4.51 -11.04
N LYS A 87 -2.74 -5.17 -10.98
CA LYS A 87 -2.66 -6.64 -10.89
C LYS A 87 -3.28 -7.17 -9.59
N ALA A 88 -2.94 -6.57 -8.46
CA ALA A 88 -3.42 -6.98 -7.15
C ALA A 88 -4.95 -6.85 -7.05
N ASP A 89 -5.50 -5.72 -7.48
CA ASP A 89 -6.93 -5.46 -7.40
C ASP A 89 -7.73 -6.27 -8.41
N LYS A 90 -7.19 -6.52 -9.61
CA LYS A 90 -7.78 -7.47 -10.56
C LYS A 90 -7.87 -8.88 -9.98
N ALA A 91 -6.82 -9.35 -9.31
CA ALA A 91 -6.81 -10.64 -8.63
C ALA A 91 -7.87 -10.71 -7.51
N ARG A 92 -8.12 -9.59 -6.82
CA ARG A 92 -9.16 -9.45 -5.78
C ARG A 92 -10.57 -9.17 -6.33
N GLY A 93 -10.72 -8.95 -7.64
CA GLY A 93 -11.99 -8.57 -8.27
C GLY A 93 -12.42 -7.13 -8.03
N ARG A 94 -11.54 -6.25 -7.55
CA ARG A 94 -11.76 -4.81 -7.45
C ARG A 94 -11.45 -4.15 -8.80
N ARG A 95 -12.21 -3.11 -9.17
CA ARG A 95 -12.09 -2.46 -10.50
C ARG A 95 -11.72 -0.98 -10.44
N THR A 96 -11.72 -0.40 -9.25
CA THR A 96 -11.44 1.02 -9.03
C THR A 96 -10.23 1.14 -8.14
N ILE A 97 -9.28 1.97 -8.55
CA ILE A 97 -8.13 2.33 -7.73
C ILE A 97 -8.59 3.19 -6.55
N ASP A 98 -8.06 2.92 -5.36
CA ASP A 98 -8.24 3.76 -4.17
C ASP A 98 -7.19 4.89 -4.16
N THR A 99 -7.48 5.94 -4.91
CA THR A 99 -6.60 7.12 -5.03
C THR A 99 -6.49 7.90 -3.72
N LEU A 100 -7.52 7.88 -2.88
CA LEU A 100 -7.50 8.52 -1.57
C LEU A 100 -6.43 7.89 -0.66
N SER A 101 -6.36 6.56 -0.60
CA SER A 101 -5.33 5.86 0.19
C SER A 101 -3.91 6.15 -0.32
N VAL A 102 -3.69 6.21 -1.64
CA VAL A 102 -2.38 6.55 -2.22
C VAL A 102 -1.97 7.98 -1.85
N ARG A 103 -2.90 8.95 -1.98
CA ARG A 103 -2.63 10.36 -1.62
C ARG A 103 -2.34 10.53 -0.14
N TYR A 104 -3.11 9.83 0.70
CA TYR A 104 -2.90 9.81 2.14
C TYR A 104 -1.51 9.26 2.49
N GLU A 105 -1.08 8.16 1.86
CA GLU A 105 0.24 7.58 2.13
C GLU A 105 1.38 8.55 1.83
N ILE A 106 1.32 9.25 0.68
CA ILE A 106 2.31 10.27 0.32
C ILE A 106 2.26 11.42 1.34
N ALA A 107 1.07 11.94 1.64
CA ALA A 107 0.93 13.08 2.55
C ALA A 107 1.36 12.73 3.98
N SER A 108 1.06 11.53 4.47
CA SER A 108 1.51 11.04 5.78
C SER A 108 3.02 10.97 5.84
N PHE A 109 3.67 10.44 4.80
CA PHE A 109 5.14 10.42 4.70
C PHE A 109 5.73 11.84 4.76
N LEU A 110 5.15 12.80 4.04
CA LEU A 110 5.58 14.20 4.08
C LEU A 110 5.41 14.79 5.48
N PHE A 111 4.33 14.45 6.18
CA PHE A 111 4.10 14.86 7.56
C PHE A 111 5.16 14.27 8.52
N GLU A 112 5.53 13.01 8.35
CA GLU A 112 6.64 12.36 9.08
C GLU A 112 7.97 13.10 8.85
N HIS A 113 8.16 13.71 7.69
CA HIS A 113 9.35 14.49 7.32
C HIS A 113 9.22 15.99 7.59
N SER A 114 8.30 16.40 8.45
CA SER A 114 8.08 17.81 8.84
C SER A 114 7.68 18.75 7.70
N ILE A 115 7.27 18.21 6.55
CA ILE A 115 6.66 18.99 5.46
C ILE A 115 5.19 19.25 5.85
N ARG A 116 4.75 20.51 5.74
CA ARG A 116 3.44 20.96 6.21
C ARG A 116 2.70 21.79 5.15
N PRO A 117 1.36 21.78 5.18
CA PRO A 117 0.52 22.64 4.34
C PRO A 117 0.88 24.11 4.53
N GLN A 118 0.83 24.89 3.45
CA GLN A 118 1.20 26.32 3.46
C GLN A 118 0.01 27.24 3.13
N HIS A 119 -1.07 26.70 2.58
CA HIS A 119 -2.20 27.45 2.04
C HIS A 119 -3.54 27.05 2.68
N GLY A 120 -3.49 26.39 3.84
CA GLY A 120 -4.65 25.96 4.61
C GLY A 120 -5.41 24.77 4.00
N GLU A 121 -4.85 24.12 2.99
CA GLU A 121 -5.51 23.06 2.22
C GLU A 121 -5.97 21.88 3.08
N LEU A 122 -5.29 21.59 4.19
CA LEU A 122 -5.59 20.47 5.10
C LEU A 122 -6.01 20.90 6.51
N ASP A 123 -6.21 22.20 6.78
CA ASP A 123 -6.42 22.73 8.15
C ASP A 123 -7.59 22.07 8.89
N LYS A 124 -8.64 21.68 8.17
CA LYS A 124 -9.82 21.02 8.74
C LYS A 124 -9.57 19.57 9.17
N TYR A 125 -8.45 18.98 8.74
CA TYR A 125 -8.14 17.56 8.93
C TYR A 125 -6.93 17.32 9.82
N ILE A 126 -6.05 18.31 10.02
CA ILE A 126 -4.88 18.15 10.88
C ILE A 126 -5.34 17.98 12.34
N THR A 127 -4.90 16.89 12.96
CA THR A 127 -5.17 16.59 14.37
C THR A 127 -4.32 17.44 15.31
N ALA A 128 -4.64 17.42 16.61
CA ALA A 128 -3.84 18.11 17.62
C ALA A 128 -2.38 17.61 17.66
N GLU A 129 -2.17 16.35 17.30
CA GLU A 129 -0.88 15.68 17.20
C GLU A 129 -0.10 16.03 15.93
N GLN A 130 -0.58 17.00 15.13
CA GLN A 130 0.04 17.41 13.87
C GLN A 130 0.18 16.24 12.88
N SER A 131 -0.84 15.36 12.85
CA SER A 131 -0.92 14.22 11.94
C SER A 131 -2.21 14.24 11.12
N LEU A 132 -2.20 13.49 10.03
CA LEU A 132 -3.38 13.27 9.19
C LEU A 132 -4.20 12.07 9.72
N PRO A 133 -5.54 12.15 9.74
CA PRO A 133 -6.39 11.01 10.03
C PRO A 133 -6.38 10.05 8.83
N PRO A 134 -6.30 8.73 9.04
CA PRO A 134 -6.36 7.78 7.93
C PRO A 134 -7.77 7.77 7.29
N PRO A 135 -7.88 7.44 5.99
CA PRO A 135 -9.12 7.59 5.21
C PRO A 135 -10.36 6.93 5.83
N GLU A 136 -10.21 5.79 6.51
CA GLU A 136 -11.32 5.06 7.15
C GLU A 136 -11.97 5.80 8.33
N LYS A 137 -11.28 6.81 8.88
CA LYS A 137 -11.82 7.70 9.92
C LYS A 137 -12.63 8.85 9.33
N ILE A 138 -12.50 9.14 8.04
CA ILE A 138 -13.33 10.14 7.35
C ILE A 138 -14.66 9.50 6.97
N LYS A 139 -15.76 10.04 7.50
CA LYS A 139 -17.11 9.46 7.36
C LYS A 139 -17.91 10.21 6.31
N GLY A 140 -18.58 9.46 5.44
CA GLY A 140 -19.41 10.02 4.39
C GLY A 140 -18.64 10.25 3.09
N LYS A 141 -19.32 10.03 1.97
CA LYS A 141 -18.71 10.10 0.64
C LYS A 141 -18.20 11.50 0.30
N LEU A 142 -19.01 12.53 0.60
CA LEU A 142 -18.65 13.91 0.31
C LEU A 142 -17.42 14.37 1.11
N ASP A 143 -17.30 13.96 2.37
CA ASP A 143 -16.14 14.30 3.20
C ASP A 143 -14.87 13.58 2.72
N GLN A 144 -14.99 12.33 2.25
CA GLN A 144 -13.87 11.63 1.61
C GLN A 144 -13.43 12.33 0.32
N GLU A 145 -14.36 12.80 -0.51
CA GLU A 145 -14.05 13.57 -1.72
C GLU A 145 -13.38 14.91 -1.38
N HIS A 146 -13.88 15.63 -0.37
CA HIS A 146 -13.23 16.86 0.11
C HIS A 146 -11.84 16.61 0.68
N TYR A 147 -11.66 15.50 1.39
CA TYR A 147 -10.36 15.13 1.94
C TYR A 147 -9.37 14.75 0.84
N GLU A 148 -9.80 13.98 -0.15
CA GLU A 148 -8.97 13.64 -1.31
C GLU A 148 -8.55 14.88 -2.11
N ASN A 149 -9.47 15.83 -2.30
CA ASN A 149 -9.17 17.10 -2.96
C ASN A 149 -8.17 17.94 -2.16
N ALA A 150 -8.34 18.02 -0.84
CA ALA A 150 -7.41 18.72 0.05
C ALA A 150 -5.99 18.11 -0.01
N LEU A 151 -5.88 16.78 0.02
CA LEU A 151 -4.61 16.07 -0.16
C LEU A 151 -4.02 16.37 -1.54
N SER A 152 -4.83 16.39 -2.60
CA SER A 152 -4.35 16.70 -3.95
C SER A 152 -3.76 18.11 -4.04
N VAL A 153 -4.43 19.11 -3.48
CA VAL A 153 -3.95 20.51 -3.43
C VAL A 153 -2.67 20.61 -2.61
N PHE A 154 -2.56 19.87 -1.49
CA PHE A 154 -1.33 19.83 -0.70
C PHE A 154 -0.16 19.32 -1.55
N LEU A 155 -0.32 18.14 -2.17
CA LEU A 155 0.74 17.45 -2.88
C LEU A 155 1.27 18.23 -4.10
N ILE A 156 0.41 18.90 -4.86
CA ILE A 156 0.84 19.69 -6.03
C ILE A 156 1.71 20.89 -5.65
N HIS A 157 1.66 21.35 -4.40
CA HIS A 157 2.48 22.46 -3.90
C HIS A 157 3.82 22.03 -3.27
N GLN A 158 4.09 20.72 -3.12
CA GLN A 158 5.30 20.24 -2.43
C GLN A 158 6.51 20.04 -3.37
N GLY A 159 6.34 20.17 -4.68
CA GLY A 159 7.40 20.01 -5.66
C GLY A 159 6.99 20.58 -7.01
N ASP A 160 7.62 20.09 -8.08
CA ASP A 160 7.18 20.40 -9.44
C ASP A 160 5.75 19.87 -9.68
N SER A 161 4.79 20.80 -9.73
CA SER A 161 3.36 20.47 -9.86
C SER A 161 3.08 19.65 -11.12
N GLN A 162 3.80 19.87 -12.22
CA GLN A 162 3.61 19.12 -13.45
C GLN A 162 4.09 17.67 -13.30
N GLN A 163 5.21 17.46 -12.61
CA GLN A 163 5.71 16.11 -12.30
C GLN A 163 4.77 15.36 -11.34
N VAL A 164 4.20 16.03 -10.33
CA VAL A 164 3.18 15.44 -9.44
C VAL A 164 1.96 15.00 -10.23
N LEU A 165 1.43 15.87 -11.10
CA LEU A 165 0.29 15.54 -11.97
C LEU A 165 0.60 14.38 -12.91
N ASN A 166 1.79 14.36 -13.52
CA ASN A 166 2.23 13.28 -14.39
C ASN A 166 2.35 11.95 -13.64
N ALA A 167 2.80 11.97 -12.38
CA ALA A 167 2.92 10.78 -11.54
C ALA A 167 1.55 10.14 -11.25
N PHE A 168 0.55 10.93 -10.87
CA PHE A 168 -0.81 10.41 -10.67
C PHE A 168 -1.45 9.94 -11.97
N LYS A 169 -1.24 10.66 -13.08
CA LYS A 169 -1.71 10.22 -14.40
C LYS A 169 -1.10 8.86 -14.79
N GLY A 170 0.22 8.70 -14.63
CA GLY A 170 0.92 7.45 -14.93
C GLY A 170 0.45 6.29 -14.05
N LEU A 171 0.22 6.54 -12.77
CA LEU A 171 -0.39 5.57 -11.84
C LEU A 171 -1.77 5.11 -12.32
N GLU A 172 -2.68 6.04 -12.68
CA GLU A 172 -4.03 5.70 -13.15
C GLU A 172 -4.05 5.00 -14.52
N GLU A 173 -3.19 5.41 -15.45
CA GLU A 173 -3.08 4.80 -16.77
C GLU A 173 -2.56 3.35 -16.68
N ASN A 174 -1.55 3.12 -15.83
CA ASN A 174 -0.99 1.78 -15.64
C ASN A 174 -1.90 0.87 -14.82
N TYR A 175 -2.60 1.42 -13.83
CA TYR A 175 -3.65 0.67 -13.12
C TYR A 175 -4.72 0.16 -14.09
N ARG A 176 -5.28 1.05 -14.93
CA ARG A 176 -6.33 0.69 -15.91
C ARG A 176 -5.85 -0.31 -16.95
N ARG A 177 -4.59 -0.26 -17.34
CA ARG A 177 -3.98 -1.20 -18.29
C ARG A 177 -3.98 -2.63 -17.74
N GLU A 178 -3.61 -2.78 -16.48
CA GLU A 178 -3.54 -4.10 -15.82
C GLU A 178 -4.94 -4.57 -15.39
N ASN A 179 -5.82 -3.64 -15.00
CA ASN A 179 -7.18 -3.85 -14.53
C ASN A 179 -8.24 -3.13 -15.39
N PRO A 180 -8.49 -3.62 -16.62
CA PRO A 180 -9.52 -3.08 -17.50
C PRO A 180 -10.95 -3.47 -17.03
#